data_AF-A0A4R5GEC9-F1
#
_entry.id   AF-A0A4R5GEC9-F1
#
_cell.length_a   1.000
_cell.length_b   1.000
_cell.length_c   1.000
_cell.angle_alpha   90.00
_cell.angle_beta   90.00
_cell.angle_gamma   90.00
#
_symmetry.space_group_name_H-M   'P 1'
#
loop_
_entity.id
_entity.type
_entity.pdbx_description
1 polymer ?
#
loop_
_entity_poly.entity_id
_entity_poly.type
_entity_poly.pdbx_seq_one_letter_code
_entity_poly.pdbx_strand_id
1 'polypeptide(L)'
;MTSVPLLTTSPLSGFGVEVVMASSAALPGAAGLLVPHDGEPVADVRDRPDRWALLTLLAGAVRRRVPVLAWGSGAALAGRVLGARVRPGKGAADWSEAPRGATVERWQGEVPLLWRAGPVTAWAGETLPEDLRSEFLARLMQAEPRAPGSPLEVVGGEAVLRTMLADFYARARADTLLGPVFAAHVQDWETHLDRVMAFWVTMLGGGPAWRGNLNSVHAGLGLRGTHLRRWLALFREAAEDCLGPEAAAPLTARAEAMGHRLGQRNAPHVGRVP
;
A
#
# COMPACT_ATOMS: atom_id res chain seq x y z
N MET A 1 7.76 -21.79 -17.20
CA MET A 1 7.20 -20.57 -16.58
C MET A 1 6.47 -21.01 -15.34
N THR A 2 6.91 -20.63 -14.15
CA THR A 2 6.17 -20.92 -12.91
C THR A 2 4.84 -20.19 -12.97
N SER A 3 3.73 -20.91 -12.81
CA SER A 3 2.40 -20.29 -12.75
C SER A 3 2.34 -19.38 -11.52
N VAL A 4 1.86 -18.16 -11.70
CA VAL A 4 1.64 -17.22 -10.60
C VAL A 4 0.64 -17.85 -9.61
N PRO A 5 0.94 -17.94 -8.29
CA PRO A 5 0.12 -18.68 -7.37
C PRO A 5 -1.17 -17.93 -7.00
N LEU A 6 -2.19 -18.68 -6.63
CA LEU A 6 -3.32 -18.16 -5.86
C LEU A 6 -2.91 -18.00 -4.39
N LEU A 7 -3.31 -16.90 -3.78
CA LEU A 7 -3.18 -16.71 -2.34
C LEU A 7 -4.45 -17.15 -1.63
N THR A 8 -4.35 -17.64 -0.40
CA THR A 8 -5.51 -17.98 0.45
C THR A 8 -5.33 -17.49 1.89
N THR A 9 -6.42 -17.08 2.54
CA THR A 9 -6.39 -16.70 3.97
C THR A 9 -6.47 -17.89 4.93
N SER A 10 -6.81 -19.07 4.43
CA SER A 10 -6.83 -20.32 5.20
C SER A 10 -6.44 -21.51 4.31
N PRO A 11 -5.88 -22.61 4.85
CA PRO A 11 -5.46 -23.76 4.05
C PRO A 11 -6.59 -24.26 3.15
N LEU A 12 -6.28 -24.41 1.85
CA LEU A 12 -7.25 -24.76 0.84
C LEU A 12 -6.62 -25.67 -0.21
N SER A 13 -7.43 -26.56 -0.79
CA SER A 13 -7.04 -27.45 -1.89
C SER A 13 -8.16 -27.54 -2.93
N GLY A 14 -7.91 -28.24 -4.03
CA GLY A 14 -8.95 -28.50 -5.04
C GLY A 14 -9.24 -27.36 -6.02
N PHE A 15 -8.27 -26.46 -6.25
CA PHE A 15 -8.33 -25.41 -7.28
C PHE A 15 -7.55 -25.75 -8.56
N GLY A 16 -6.85 -26.89 -8.60
CA GLY A 16 -6.09 -27.33 -9.78
C GLY A 16 -4.87 -26.47 -10.12
N VAL A 17 -4.59 -25.45 -9.30
CA VAL A 17 -3.44 -24.54 -9.40
C VAL A 17 -2.76 -24.46 -8.03
N GLU A 18 -1.53 -23.95 -8.00
CA GLU A 18 -0.82 -23.72 -6.75
C GLU A 18 -1.57 -22.68 -5.90
N VAL A 19 -1.86 -23.05 -4.66
CA VAL A 19 -2.50 -22.19 -3.65
C VAL A 19 -1.56 -22.09 -2.45
N VAL A 20 -1.16 -20.89 -2.09
CA VAL A 20 -0.24 -20.61 -0.98
C VAL A 20 -0.86 -19.66 0.03
N MET A 21 -0.40 -19.72 1.28
CA MET A 21 -0.89 -18.81 2.32
C MET A 21 -0.58 -17.36 1.97
N ALA A 22 -1.60 -16.51 2.13
CA ALA A 22 -1.51 -15.11 1.78
C ALA A 22 -0.62 -14.32 2.74
N SER A 23 0.12 -13.36 2.19
CA SER A 23 0.78 -12.30 2.96
C SER A 23 0.70 -10.99 2.18
N SER A 24 0.78 -9.86 2.87
CA SER A 24 0.78 -8.54 2.22
C SER A 24 1.91 -8.38 1.20
N ALA A 25 3.06 -9.02 1.47
CA ALA A 25 4.23 -8.99 0.59
C ALA A 25 4.02 -9.81 -0.70
N ALA A 26 3.19 -10.86 -0.66
CA ALA A 26 2.91 -11.70 -1.83
C ALA A 26 1.84 -11.12 -2.76
N LEU A 27 1.02 -10.15 -2.30
CA LEU A 27 -0.08 -9.57 -3.08
C LEU A 27 0.32 -8.99 -4.45
N PRO A 28 1.45 -8.26 -4.60
CA PRO A 28 1.82 -7.68 -5.89
C PRO A 28 2.03 -8.74 -6.98
N GLY A 29 2.51 -9.93 -6.59
CA GLY A 29 2.75 -11.06 -7.48
C GLY A 29 1.66 -12.12 -7.45
N ALA A 30 0.47 -11.87 -6.90
CA ALA A 30 -0.59 -12.87 -6.78
C ALA A 30 -1.45 -12.95 -8.04
N ALA A 31 -1.85 -14.17 -8.44
CA ALA A 31 -2.84 -14.36 -9.50
C ALA A 31 -4.25 -13.96 -9.03
N GLY A 32 -4.54 -14.18 -7.75
CA GLY A 32 -5.80 -13.85 -7.08
C GLY A 32 -5.71 -14.15 -5.59
N LEU A 33 -6.72 -13.73 -4.84
CA LEU A 33 -6.85 -13.99 -3.41
C LEU A 33 -8.16 -14.73 -3.13
N LEU A 34 -8.05 -15.89 -2.51
CA LEU A 34 -9.15 -16.68 -1.98
C LEU A 34 -9.35 -16.32 -0.50
N VAL A 35 -10.58 -15.99 -0.12
CA VAL A 35 -10.96 -15.67 1.26
C VAL A 35 -12.04 -16.66 1.69
N PRO A 36 -11.66 -17.88 2.09
CA PRO A 36 -12.60 -18.90 2.54
C PRO A 36 -13.44 -18.49 3.75
N HIS A 37 -14.56 -19.19 3.90
CA HIS A 37 -15.24 -19.25 5.18
C HIS A 37 -14.36 -19.97 6.21
N ASP A 38 -14.21 -19.36 7.38
CA ASP A 38 -13.38 -19.84 8.50
C ASP A 38 -14.16 -19.99 9.81
N GLY A 39 -15.49 -19.84 9.80
CA GLY A 39 -16.35 -20.03 10.97
C GLY A 39 -16.35 -18.89 11.98
N GLU A 40 -15.51 -17.88 11.80
CA GLU A 40 -15.24 -16.88 12.84
C GLU A 40 -16.07 -15.61 12.67
N PRO A 41 -16.46 -14.94 13.78
CA PRO A 41 -17.26 -13.72 13.72
C PRO A 41 -16.58 -12.56 12.98
N VAL A 42 -17.38 -11.74 12.32
CA VAL A 42 -16.94 -10.59 11.51
C VAL A 42 -17.67 -9.30 11.89
N ALA A 43 -18.87 -9.40 12.46
CA ALA A 43 -19.64 -8.25 12.92
C ALA A 43 -18.89 -7.47 14.02
N ASP A 44 -18.38 -8.19 15.02
CA ASP A 44 -17.55 -7.63 16.09
C ASP A 44 -16.09 -8.07 15.93
N VAL A 45 -15.22 -7.09 15.70
CA VAL A 45 -13.76 -7.27 15.54
C VAL A 45 -12.97 -6.49 16.57
N ARG A 46 -13.66 -5.90 17.56
CA ARG A 46 -12.99 -5.27 18.70
C ARG A 46 -12.21 -6.37 19.42
N ASP A 47 -10.92 -6.14 19.61
CA ASP A 47 -10.00 -7.09 20.24
C ASP A 47 -9.70 -8.39 19.44
N ARG A 48 -9.87 -8.36 18.12
CA ARG A 48 -9.55 -9.49 17.21
C ARG A 48 -8.37 -9.16 16.27
N PRO A 49 -7.10 -9.31 16.72
CA PRO A 49 -5.95 -8.97 15.90
C PRO A 49 -5.85 -9.81 14.62
N ASP A 50 -6.31 -11.05 14.67
CA ASP A 50 -6.47 -11.95 13.51
C ASP A 50 -7.38 -11.33 12.44
N ARG A 51 -8.54 -10.80 12.85
CA ARG A 51 -9.51 -10.15 11.94
C ARG A 51 -8.94 -8.86 11.36
N TRP A 52 -8.23 -8.06 12.16
CA TRP A 52 -7.57 -6.85 11.67
C TRP A 52 -6.48 -7.16 10.63
N ALA A 53 -5.72 -8.23 10.82
CA ALA A 53 -4.74 -8.68 9.84
C ALA A 53 -5.41 -9.06 8.50
N LEU A 54 -6.51 -9.82 8.54
CA LEU A 54 -7.28 -10.19 7.34
C LEU A 54 -7.89 -8.97 6.63
N LEU A 55 -8.47 -8.03 7.38
CA LEU A 55 -9.00 -6.78 6.82
C LEU A 55 -7.89 -5.97 6.13
N THR A 56 -6.71 -5.91 6.73
CA THR A 56 -5.55 -5.20 6.17
C THR A 56 -5.06 -5.84 4.87
N LEU A 57 -4.92 -7.18 4.86
CA LEU A 57 -4.55 -7.96 3.69
C LEU A 57 -5.55 -7.75 2.55
N LEU A 58 -6.85 -7.89 2.85
CA LEU A 58 -7.92 -7.80 1.86
C LEU A 58 -8.07 -6.38 1.31
N ALA A 59 -7.96 -5.34 2.15
CA ALA A 59 -7.89 -3.96 1.68
C ALA A 59 -6.69 -3.72 0.75
N GLY A 60 -5.54 -4.35 1.05
CA GLY A 60 -4.36 -4.35 0.19
C GLY A 60 -4.60 -5.01 -1.17
N ALA A 61 -5.33 -6.12 -1.21
CA ALA A 61 -5.70 -6.83 -2.43
C ALA A 61 -6.65 -5.99 -3.30
N VAL A 62 -7.70 -5.43 -2.68
CA VAL A 62 -8.69 -4.57 -3.36
C VAL A 62 -8.02 -3.35 -3.99
N ARG A 63 -7.13 -2.68 -3.26
CA ARG A 63 -6.41 -1.48 -3.76
C ARG A 63 -5.52 -1.79 -4.98
N ARG A 64 -4.91 -2.98 -5.01
CA ARG A 64 -4.09 -3.47 -6.14
C ARG A 64 -4.91 -4.07 -7.28
N ARG A 65 -6.25 -4.10 -7.13
CA ARG A 65 -7.18 -4.78 -8.03
C ARG A 65 -6.83 -6.26 -8.23
N VAL A 66 -6.28 -6.93 -7.21
CA VAL A 66 -6.09 -8.38 -7.20
C VAL A 66 -7.49 -9.03 -7.21
N PRO A 67 -7.82 -9.91 -8.15
CA PRO A 67 -9.09 -10.63 -8.16
C PRO A 67 -9.29 -11.35 -6.83
N VAL A 68 -10.44 -11.13 -6.19
CA VAL A 68 -10.80 -11.76 -4.91
C VAL A 68 -12.02 -12.65 -5.10
N LEU A 69 -11.93 -13.89 -4.62
CA LEU A 69 -13.08 -14.76 -4.41
C LEU A 69 -13.25 -15.01 -2.92
N ALA A 70 -14.35 -14.53 -2.36
CA ALA A 70 -14.62 -14.61 -0.93
C ALA A 70 -15.94 -15.35 -0.66
N TRP A 71 -16.00 -16.16 0.39
CA TRP A 71 -17.26 -16.82 0.77
C TRP A 71 -17.49 -16.95 2.27
N GLY A 72 -18.75 -17.10 2.69
CA GLY A 72 -19.18 -17.13 4.09
C GLY A 72 -18.66 -15.92 4.88
N SER A 73 -17.99 -16.18 5.99
CA SER A 73 -17.29 -15.14 6.79
C SER A 73 -16.27 -14.34 5.98
N GLY A 74 -15.61 -14.95 4.98
CA GLY A 74 -14.75 -14.24 4.04
C GLY A 74 -15.50 -13.22 3.18
N ALA A 75 -16.71 -13.54 2.72
CA ALA A 75 -17.56 -12.58 1.99
C ALA A 75 -17.98 -11.41 2.88
N ALA A 76 -18.29 -11.66 4.16
CA ALA A 76 -18.59 -10.60 5.12
C ALA A 76 -17.37 -9.69 5.38
N LEU A 77 -16.16 -10.25 5.49
CA LEU A 77 -14.92 -9.48 5.59
C LEU A 77 -14.72 -8.58 4.35
N ALA A 78 -14.97 -9.12 3.16
CA ALA A 78 -14.88 -8.36 1.91
C ALA A 78 -15.89 -7.21 1.86
N GLY A 79 -17.13 -7.46 2.26
CA GLY A 79 -18.14 -6.40 2.38
C GLY A 79 -17.69 -5.31 3.35
N ARG A 80 -17.15 -5.69 4.52
CA ARG A 80 -16.64 -4.74 5.53
C ARG A 80 -15.51 -3.87 4.99
N VAL A 81 -14.54 -4.45 4.26
CA VAL A 81 -13.45 -3.71 3.60
C VAL A 81 -13.99 -2.66 2.62
N LEU A 82 -15.09 -2.98 1.94
CA LEU A 82 -15.78 -2.09 1.01
C LEU A 82 -16.79 -1.15 1.71
N GLY A 83 -16.79 -1.10 3.03
CA GLY A 83 -17.61 -0.19 3.84
C GLY A 83 -19.06 -0.64 4.05
N ALA A 84 -19.41 -1.89 3.69
CA ALA A 84 -20.72 -2.44 4.01
C ALA A 84 -20.86 -2.75 5.50
N ARG A 85 -22.10 -2.64 6.01
CA ARG A 85 -22.42 -3.12 7.35
C ARG A 85 -22.44 -4.65 7.37
N VAL A 86 -21.86 -5.23 8.41
CA VAL A 86 -21.91 -6.67 8.68
C VAL A 86 -23.02 -6.95 9.68
N ARG A 87 -23.84 -7.94 9.39
CA ARG A 87 -24.97 -8.40 10.19
C ARG A 87 -24.66 -9.77 10.79
N PRO A 88 -24.97 -9.99 12.08
CA PRO A 88 -24.81 -11.30 12.69
C PRO A 88 -25.69 -12.37 12.01
N GLY A 89 -25.12 -13.54 11.72
CA GLY A 89 -25.90 -14.68 11.25
C GLY A 89 -26.58 -15.40 12.42
N LYS A 90 -27.92 -15.50 12.42
CA LYS A 90 -28.65 -16.24 13.46
C LYS A 90 -28.54 -17.76 13.21
N GLY A 91 -27.44 -18.38 13.62
CA GLY A 91 -27.17 -19.81 13.40
C GLY A 91 -26.52 -20.14 12.04
N ALA A 92 -25.98 -19.12 11.37
CA ALA A 92 -25.17 -19.21 10.16
C ALA A 92 -24.02 -18.20 10.26
N ALA A 93 -23.07 -18.21 9.33
CA ALA A 93 -22.03 -17.20 9.26
C ALA A 93 -22.57 -15.76 9.23
N ASP A 94 -21.82 -14.82 9.81
CA ASP A 94 -22.04 -13.38 9.62
C ASP A 94 -22.01 -13.03 8.13
N TRP A 95 -22.85 -12.07 7.71
CA TRP A 95 -22.98 -11.65 6.32
C TRP A 95 -22.93 -10.13 6.19
N SER A 96 -22.50 -9.62 5.03
CA SER A 96 -22.49 -8.18 4.75
C SER A 96 -23.69 -7.75 3.93
N GLU A 97 -24.24 -6.57 4.21
CA GLU A 97 -25.06 -5.82 3.26
C GLU A 97 -24.30 -5.65 1.93
N ALA A 98 -25.01 -5.36 0.84
CA ALA A 98 -24.37 -5.08 -0.44
C ALA A 98 -23.55 -3.79 -0.33
N PRO A 99 -22.24 -3.81 -0.66
CA PRO A 99 -21.43 -2.59 -0.68
C PRO A 99 -21.95 -1.56 -1.68
N ARG A 100 -21.60 -0.28 -1.47
CA ARG A 100 -21.96 0.78 -2.43
C ARG A 100 -21.35 0.49 -3.79
N GLY A 101 -22.18 0.50 -4.84
CA GLY A 101 -21.76 0.21 -6.21
C GLY A 101 -21.58 -1.28 -6.51
N ALA A 102 -21.95 -2.17 -5.59
CA ALA A 102 -21.98 -3.60 -5.87
C ALA A 102 -23.16 -3.95 -6.79
N THR A 103 -22.93 -4.90 -7.69
CA THR A 103 -24.00 -5.59 -8.42
C THR A 103 -24.36 -6.85 -7.65
N VAL A 104 -25.62 -6.98 -7.22
CA VAL A 104 -26.13 -8.19 -6.55
C VAL A 104 -26.84 -9.05 -7.58
N GLU A 105 -26.37 -10.28 -7.76
CA GLU A 105 -26.85 -11.20 -8.79
C GLU A 105 -27.78 -12.28 -8.24
N ARG A 106 -27.59 -12.68 -6.97
CA ARG A 106 -28.46 -13.64 -6.28
C ARG A 106 -28.78 -13.13 -4.89
N TRP A 107 -30.03 -13.29 -4.48
CA TRP A 107 -30.54 -12.95 -3.16
C TRP A 107 -31.06 -14.22 -2.46
N GLN A 108 -30.96 -14.25 -1.13
CA GLN A 108 -31.63 -15.22 -0.28
C GLN A 108 -32.35 -14.49 0.84
N GLY A 109 -33.65 -14.25 0.65
CA GLY A 109 -34.39 -13.29 1.48
C GLY A 109 -33.74 -11.91 1.39
N GLU A 110 -33.33 -11.35 2.52
CA GLU A 110 -32.64 -10.05 2.61
C GLU A 110 -31.12 -10.15 2.43
N VAL A 111 -30.56 -11.35 2.36
CA VAL A 111 -29.11 -11.55 2.23
C VAL A 111 -28.70 -11.45 0.76
N PRO A 112 -27.75 -10.56 0.41
CA PRO A 112 -27.15 -10.54 -0.93
C PRO A 112 -26.23 -11.77 -1.05
N LEU A 113 -26.78 -12.88 -1.55
CA LEU A 113 -26.12 -14.17 -1.58
C LEU A 113 -24.93 -14.20 -2.55
N LEU A 114 -25.04 -13.54 -3.71
CA LEU A 114 -23.93 -13.35 -4.65
C LEU A 114 -23.86 -11.89 -5.07
N TRP A 115 -22.73 -11.25 -4.82
CA TRP A 115 -22.49 -9.88 -5.28
C TRP A 115 -21.05 -9.69 -5.78
N ARG A 116 -20.88 -8.70 -6.66
CA ARG A 116 -19.60 -8.30 -7.24
C ARG A 116 -19.38 -6.80 -7.10
N ALA A 117 -18.18 -6.39 -6.71
CA ALA A 117 -17.79 -4.99 -6.59
C ALA A 117 -16.28 -4.83 -6.85
N GLY A 118 -15.92 -4.10 -7.91
CA GLY A 118 -14.53 -3.97 -8.33
C GLY A 118 -13.89 -5.34 -8.60
N PRO A 119 -12.75 -5.69 -7.97
CA PRO A 119 -12.10 -6.98 -8.16
C PRO A 119 -12.72 -8.11 -7.32
N VAL A 120 -13.73 -7.83 -6.49
CA VAL A 120 -14.29 -8.78 -5.52
C VAL A 120 -15.50 -9.50 -6.10
N THR A 121 -15.48 -10.82 -6.02
CA THR A 121 -16.66 -11.70 -6.13
C THR A 121 -16.91 -12.33 -4.76
N ALA A 122 -18.11 -12.17 -4.22
CA ALA A 122 -18.45 -12.59 -2.87
C ALA A 122 -19.72 -13.44 -2.85
N TRP A 123 -19.62 -14.59 -2.18
CA TRP A 123 -20.71 -15.54 -1.97
C TRP A 123 -21.03 -15.67 -0.48
N ALA A 124 -22.21 -15.24 -0.03
CA ALA A 124 -22.52 -15.22 1.40
C ALA A 124 -22.67 -16.62 2.04
N GLY A 125 -22.82 -17.68 1.24
CA GLY A 125 -22.91 -19.05 1.75
C GLY A 125 -21.58 -19.61 2.23
N GLU A 126 -21.62 -20.53 3.18
CA GLU A 126 -20.44 -21.12 3.84
C GLU A 126 -19.64 -22.05 2.92
N THR A 127 -20.29 -22.65 1.92
CA THR A 127 -19.67 -23.50 0.91
C THR A 127 -19.65 -22.80 -0.44
N LEU A 128 -18.49 -22.79 -1.10
CA LEU A 128 -18.30 -22.20 -2.42
C LEU A 128 -18.95 -23.07 -3.51
N PRO A 129 -19.86 -22.53 -4.33
CA PRO A 129 -20.42 -23.21 -5.49
C PRO A 129 -19.36 -23.50 -6.57
N GLU A 130 -19.45 -24.66 -7.21
CA GLU A 130 -18.49 -25.12 -8.23
C GLU A 130 -18.52 -24.25 -9.50
N ASP A 131 -19.68 -23.74 -9.89
CA ASP A 131 -19.85 -22.82 -11.02
C ASP A 131 -19.07 -21.53 -10.76
N LEU A 132 -19.20 -20.95 -9.56
CA LEU A 132 -18.49 -19.73 -9.17
C LEU A 132 -16.98 -19.93 -9.08
N ARG A 133 -16.53 -21.08 -8.56
CA ARG A 133 -15.10 -21.44 -8.55
C ARG A 133 -14.55 -21.48 -9.98
N SER A 134 -15.24 -22.17 -10.88
CA SER A 134 -14.81 -22.33 -12.28
C SER A 134 -14.79 -21.00 -13.03
N GLU A 135 -15.82 -20.18 -12.84
CA GLU A 135 -15.92 -18.84 -13.41
C GLU A 135 -14.78 -17.93 -12.94
N PHE A 136 -14.47 -17.95 -11.64
CA PHE A 136 -13.37 -17.17 -11.09
C PHE A 136 -12.03 -17.57 -11.72
N LEU A 137 -11.74 -18.88 -11.76
CA LEU A 137 -10.49 -19.39 -12.37
C LEU A 137 -10.36 -19.00 -13.84
N ALA A 138 -11.45 -19.07 -14.62
CA ALA A 138 -11.46 -18.65 -16.02
C ALA A 138 -11.14 -17.15 -16.17
N ARG A 139 -11.64 -16.30 -15.27
CA ARG A 139 -11.36 -14.85 -15.28
C ARG A 139 -9.91 -14.52 -14.94
N LEU A 140 -9.21 -15.33 -14.14
CA LEU A 140 -7.80 -15.08 -13.81
C LEU A 140 -6.91 -15.10 -15.05
N MET A 141 -7.26 -15.93 -16.05
CA MET A 141 -6.54 -16.00 -17.32
C MET A 141 -6.68 -14.73 -18.17
N GLN A 142 -7.66 -13.88 -17.85
CA GLN A 142 -7.98 -12.64 -18.55
C GLN A 142 -7.67 -11.40 -17.71
N ALA A 143 -6.98 -11.56 -16.57
CA ALA A 143 -6.82 -10.47 -15.61
C ALA A 143 -5.93 -9.35 -16.15
N GLU A 144 -6.38 -8.10 -15.94
CA GLU A 144 -5.60 -6.91 -16.31
C GLU A 144 -4.32 -6.75 -15.47
N PRO A 145 -3.33 -5.98 -15.99
CA PRO A 145 -2.14 -5.60 -15.24
C PRO A 145 -2.49 -5.02 -13.87
N ARG A 146 -1.69 -5.38 -12.85
CA ARG A 146 -1.93 -4.96 -11.46
C ARG A 146 -1.75 -3.45 -11.32
N ALA A 147 -2.66 -2.82 -10.58
CA ALA A 147 -2.50 -1.43 -10.18
C ALA A 147 -1.53 -1.35 -8.98
N PRO A 148 -0.61 -0.37 -8.94
CA PRO A 148 0.21 -0.13 -7.76
C PRO A 148 -0.66 0.11 -6.52
N GLY A 149 -0.38 -0.61 -5.44
CA GLY A 149 -1.10 -0.51 -4.17
C GLY A 149 -0.62 0.64 -3.28
N SER A 150 0.46 1.33 -3.66
CA SER A 150 1.02 2.47 -2.94
C SER A 150 1.93 3.30 -3.85
N PRO A 151 2.20 4.57 -3.49
CA PRO A 151 3.25 5.35 -4.13
C PRO A 151 4.63 4.67 -4.12
N LEU A 152 4.93 3.85 -3.11
CA LEU A 152 6.18 3.08 -3.06
C LEU A 152 6.27 2.06 -4.19
N GLU A 153 5.17 1.40 -4.54
CA GLU A 153 5.13 0.49 -5.69
C GLU A 153 5.22 1.23 -7.02
N VAL A 154 4.67 2.44 -7.12
CA VAL A 154 4.80 3.29 -8.32
C VAL A 154 6.27 3.60 -8.62
N VAL A 155 7.10 3.83 -7.60
CA VAL A 155 8.53 4.09 -7.77
C VAL A 155 9.39 2.81 -7.85
N GLY A 156 8.78 1.64 -8.03
CA GLY A 156 9.49 0.36 -8.18
C GLY A 156 9.91 -0.32 -6.87
N GLY A 157 9.42 0.14 -5.73
CA GLY A 157 9.67 -0.47 -4.42
C GLY A 157 10.95 -0.01 -3.72
N GLU A 158 11.26 -0.64 -2.59
CA GLU A 158 12.35 -0.20 -1.70
C GLU A 158 13.74 -0.27 -2.33
N ALA A 159 14.01 -1.31 -3.14
CA ALA A 159 15.31 -1.48 -3.78
C ALA A 159 15.61 -0.37 -4.79
N VAL A 160 14.64 -0.05 -5.65
CA VAL A 160 14.76 1.03 -6.64
C VAL A 160 14.88 2.38 -5.95
N LEU A 161 14.05 2.62 -4.92
CA LEU A 161 14.12 3.84 -4.12
C LEU A 161 15.47 3.98 -3.40
N ARG A 162 16.05 2.90 -2.86
CA ARG A 162 17.37 2.93 -2.24
C ARG A 162 18.45 3.29 -3.26
N THR A 163 18.43 2.73 -4.46
CA THR A 163 19.37 3.07 -5.54
C THR A 163 19.26 4.55 -5.92
N MET A 164 18.04 5.05 -6.11
CA MET A 164 17.79 6.45 -6.43
C MET A 164 18.29 7.38 -5.31
N LEU A 165 18.00 7.06 -4.04
CA LEU A 165 18.46 7.87 -2.90
C LEU A 165 19.98 7.83 -2.76
N ALA A 166 20.62 6.69 -3.01
CA ALA A 166 22.08 6.57 -2.98
C ALA A 166 22.73 7.46 -4.05
N ASP A 167 22.22 7.44 -5.29
CA ASP A 167 22.66 8.32 -6.36
C ASP A 167 22.46 9.80 -6.01
N PHE A 168 21.26 10.15 -5.54
CA PHE A 168 20.95 11.50 -5.09
C PHE A 168 21.94 12.03 -4.03
N TYR A 169 22.21 11.25 -2.98
CA TYR A 169 23.13 11.67 -1.92
C TYR A 169 24.59 11.67 -2.36
N ALA A 170 24.98 10.84 -3.33
CA ALA A 170 26.30 10.95 -3.96
C ALA A 170 26.45 12.30 -4.68
N ARG A 171 25.43 12.72 -5.45
CA ARG A 171 25.40 14.06 -6.08
C ARG A 171 25.43 15.19 -5.04
N ALA A 172 24.60 15.09 -4.00
CA ALA A 172 24.52 16.11 -2.94
C ALA A 172 25.83 16.23 -2.14
N ARG A 173 26.56 15.13 -1.93
CA ARG A 173 27.86 15.13 -1.25
C ARG A 173 28.95 15.81 -2.09
N ALA A 174 28.92 15.63 -3.41
CA ALA A 174 29.88 16.24 -4.34
C ALA A 174 29.55 17.71 -4.67
N ASP A 175 28.33 18.16 -4.40
CA ASP A 175 27.88 19.52 -4.70
C ASP A 175 28.59 20.56 -3.83
N THR A 176 29.01 21.67 -4.44
CA THR A 176 29.80 22.72 -3.76
C THR A 176 29.00 23.51 -2.73
N LEU A 177 27.67 23.56 -2.85
CA LEU A 177 26.80 24.26 -1.91
C LEU A 177 26.28 23.33 -0.81
N LEU A 178 25.91 22.09 -1.14
CA LEU A 178 25.35 21.13 -0.18
C LEU A 178 26.40 20.29 0.53
N GLY A 179 27.48 19.91 -0.15
CA GLY A 179 28.54 19.06 0.37
C GLY A 179 29.10 19.54 1.71
N PRO A 180 29.45 20.84 1.88
CA PRO A 180 29.92 21.36 3.16
C PRO A 180 28.91 21.23 4.30
N VAL A 181 27.61 21.39 4.03
CA VAL A 181 26.55 21.22 5.04
C VAL A 181 26.48 19.77 5.49
N PHE A 182 26.46 18.82 4.55
CA PHE A 182 26.44 17.40 4.88
C PHE A 182 27.73 16.96 5.60
N ALA A 183 28.91 17.42 5.16
CA ALA A 183 30.18 17.10 5.81
C ALA A 183 30.24 17.54 7.28
N ALA A 184 29.57 18.64 7.64
CA ALA A 184 29.50 19.12 9.02
C ALA A 184 28.58 18.27 9.93
N HIS A 185 27.62 17.54 9.37
CA HIS A 185 26.53 16.90 10.13
C HIS A 185 26.36 15.40 9.88
N VAL A 186 26.97 14.84 8.84
CA VAL A 186 26.88 13.43 8.45
C VAL A 186 28.27 12.84 8.36
N GLN A 187 28.60 11.99 9.32
CA GLN A 187 29.86 11.22 9.35
C GLN A 187 29.65 9.81 8.80
N ASP A 188 28.57 9.15 9.24
CA ASP A 188 28.15 7.83 8.76
C ASP A 188 27.06 7.96 7.69
N TRP A 189 27.47 7.74 6.44
CA TRP A 189 26.60 7.84 5.27
C TRP A 189 25.65 6.66 5.12
N GLU A 190 26.04 5.47 5.57
CA GLU A 190 25.19 4.29 5.49
C GLU A 190 24.01 4.43 6.46
N THR A 191 24.30 4.79 7.73
CA THR A 191 23.28 5.11 8.72
C THR A 191 22.40 6.29 8.28
N HIS A 192 22.96 7.31 7.63
CA HIS A 192 22.17 8.42 7.10
C HIS A 192 21.20 7.94 6.01
N LEU A 193 21.69 7.17 5.03
CA LEU A 193 20.86 6.63 3.95
C LEU A 193 19.75 5.74 4.49
N ASP A 194 20.03 4.89 5.49
CA ASP A 194 19.01 4.04 6.12
C ASP A 194 17.90 4.85 6.80
N ARG A 195 18.25 5.96 7.49
CA ARG A 195 17.27 6.86 8.10
C ARG A 195 16.39 7.54 7.05
N VAL A 196 17.00 7.99 5.96
CA VAL A 196 16.27 8.66 4.86
C VAL A 196 15.42 7.66 4.09
N MET A 197 15.90 6.43 3.91
CA MET A 197 15.14 5.31 3.36
C MET A 197 13.89 5.05 4.21
N ALA A 198 14.06 4.86 5.52
CA ALA A 198 12.94 4.65 6.44
C ALA A 198 11.90 5.79 6.39
N PHE A 199 12.36 7.04 6.28
CA PHE A 199 11.50 8.20 6.08
C PHE A 199 10.69 8.09 4.78
N TRP A 200 11.34 7.86 3.64
CA TRP A 200 10.65 7.79 2.36
C TRP A 200 9.74 6.57 2.21
N VAL A 201 10.12 5.39 2.71
CA VAL A 201 9.23 4.21 2.78
C VAL A 201 7.95 4.55 3.51
N THR A 202 8.07 5.17 4.69
CA THR A 202 6.90 5.58 5.49
C THR A 202 6.05 6.61 4.72
N MET A 203 6.69 7.61 4.11
CA MET A 203 5.98 8.66 3.38
C MET A 203 5.29 8.17 2.10
N LEU A 204 5.77 7.09 1.50
CA LEU A 204 5.22 6.49 0.28
C LEU A 204 4.25 5.33 0.56
N GLY A 205 3.81 5.17 1.81
CA GLY A 205 2.79 4.20 2.20
C GLY A 205 3.31 2.77 2.42
N GLY A 206 4.63 2.63 2.63
CA GLY A 206 5.21 1.41 3.18
C GLY A 206 4.97 1.26 4.68
N GLY A 207 5.57 0.23 5.28
CA GLY A 207 5.44 -0.05 6.72
C GLY A 207 5.95 1.10 7.60
N PRO A 208 5.51 1.19 8.87
CA PRO A 208 5.89 2.27 9.78
C PRO A 208 7.36 2.12 10.19
N ALA A 209 8.28 2.62 9.36
CA ALA A 209 9.72 2.54 9.58
C ALA A 209 10.30 3.80 10.24
N TRP A 210 9.64 4.96 10.10
CA TRP A 210 10.14 6.24 10.62
C TRP A 210 9.15 6.91 11.57
N ARG A 211 9.65 7.37 12.73
CA ARG A 211 8.87 8.02 13.80
C ARG A 211 9.40 9.41 14.19
N GLY A 212 10.25 10.00 13.35
CA GLY A 212 10.90 11.28 13.63
C GLY A 212 10.01 12.50 13.36
N ASN A 213 10.58 13.70 13.55
CA ASN A 213 10.00 14.95 13.10
C ASN A 213 10.94 15.61 12.09
N LEU A 214 10.45 15.81 10.86
CA LEU A 214 11.25 16.32 9.75
C LEU A 214 11.78 17.73 10.03
N ASN A 215 11.01 18.57 10.73
CA ASN A 215 11.47 19.92 11.05
C ASN A 215 12.57 19.89 12.11
N SER A 216 12.38 19.09 13.16
CA SER A 216 13.35 18.98 14.27
C SER A 216 14.72 18.51 13.80
N VAL A 217 14.79 17.57 12.85
CA VAL A 217 16.07 17.06 12.33
C VAL A 217 16.79 18.06 11.43
N HIS A 218 16.10 19.08 10.90
CA HIS A 218 16.67 20.13 10.05
C HIS A 218 16.85 21.47 10.77
N ALA A 219 16.36 21.58 12.01
CA ALA A 219 16.49 22.79 12.81
C ALA A 219 17.96 23.02 13.21
N GLY A 220 18.41 24.28 13.16
CA GLY A 220 19.77 24.64 13.58
C GLY A 220 20.90 24.28 12.61
N LEU A 221 20.62 23.63 11.48
CA LEU A 221 21.63 23.25 10.47
C LEU A 221 22.10 24.43 9.58
N GLY A 222 21.64 25.66 9.83
CA GLY A 222 21.99 26.83 9.03
C GLY A 222 21.45 26.80 7.58
N LEU A 223 20.43 25.97 7.31
CA LEU A 223 19.84 25.84 5.97
C LEU A 223 19.20 27.15 5.51
N ARG A 224 19.46 27.49 4.25
CA ARG A 224 18.90 28.67 3.56
C ARG A 224 18.07 28.21 2.38
N GLY A 225 17.21 29.09 1.86
CA GLY A 225 16.39 28.80 0.67
C GLY A 225 17.20 28.36 -0.56
N THR A 226 18.44 28.84 -0.72
CA THR A 226 19.36 28.39 -1.78
C THR A 226 19.74 26.91 -1.63
N HIS A 227 20.06 26.45 -0.43
CA HIS A 227 20.35 25.04 -0.15
C HIS A 227 19.14 24.16 -0.47
N LEU A 228 17.95 24.54 -0.02
CA LEU A 228 16.73 23.76 -0.28
C LEU A 228 16.40 23.68 -1.76
N ARG A 229 16.53 24.79 -2.52
CA ARG A 229 16.35 24.76 -3.98
C ARG A 229 17.35 23.85 -4.67
N ARG A 230 18.62 23.87 -4.26
CA ARG A 230 19.64 23.01 -4.85
C ARG A 230 19.40 21.54 -4.52
N TRP A 231 19.01 21.24 -3.28
CA TRP A 231 18.64 19.89 -2.85
C TRP A 231 17.48 19.34 -3.68
N LEU A 232 16.42 20.13 -3.87
CA LEU A 232 15.24 19.72 -4.66
C LEU A 232 15.57 19.52 -6.15
N ALA A 233 16.45 20.35 -6.72
CA ALA A 233 16.91 20.18 -8.10
C ALA A 233 17.66 18.85 -8.28
N LEU A 234 18.66 18.58 -7.43
CA LEU A 234 19.42 17.32 -7.49
C LEU A 234 18.53 16.09 -7.21
N PHE A 235 17.56 16.22 -6.30
CA PHE A 235 16.62 15.14 -6.01
C PHE A 235 15.74 14.82 -7.21
N ARG A 236 15.27 15.85 -7.92
CA ARG A 236 14.51 15.69 -9.17
C ARG A 236 15.35 15.04 -10.26
N GLU A 237 16.57 15.52 -10.49
CA GLU A 237 17.49 14.95 -11.48
C GLU A 237 17.72 13.45 -11.22
N ALA A 238 18.07 13.07 -9.98
CA ALA A 238 18.26 11.67 -9.62
C ALA A 238 16.98 10.84 -9.75
N ALA A 239 15.81 11.42 -9.44
CA ALA A 239 14.52 10.75 -9.58
C ALA A 239 14.20 10.45 -11.04
N GLU A 240 14.34 11.44 -11.92
CA GLU A 240 14.05 11.33 -13.34
C GLU A 240 15.02 10.35 -14.02
N ASP A 241 16.32 10.39 -13.67
CA ASP A 241 17.33 9.48 -14.20
C ASP A 241 17.08 8.02 -13.78
N CYS A 242 16.65 7.78 -12.54
CA CYS A 242 16.47 6.41 -12.02
C CYS A 242 15.09 5.81 -12.31
N LEU A 243 14.03 6.63 -12.32
CA LEU A 243 12.64 6.16 -12.36
C LEU A 243 11.95 6.48 -13.70
N GLY A 244 12.50 7.41 -14.48
CA GLY A 244 11.78 8.06 -15.56
C GLY A 244 10.80 9.14 -15.06
N PRO A 245 10.43 10.09 -15.94
CA PRO A 245 9.70 11.30 -15.55
C PRO A 245 8.31 11.03 -14.96
N GLU A 246 7.59 10.02 -15.46
CA GLU A 246 6.24 9.70 -15.01
C GLU A 246 6.22 9.19 -13.56
N ALA A 247 7.08 8.21 -13.24
CA ALA A 247 7.19 7.67 -11.88
C ALA A 247 7.87 8.65 -10.90
N ALA A 248 8.75 9.53 -11.40
CA ALA A 248 9.41 10.56 -10.60
C ALA A 248 8.48 11.73 -10.20
N ALA A 249 7.52 12.10 -11.04
CA ALA A 249 6.63 13.25 -10.80
C ALA A 249 5.93 13.26 -9.43
N PRO A 250 5.25 12.19 -8.97
CA PRO A 250 4.59 12.19 -7.66
C PRO A 250 5.60 12.27 -6.50
N LEU A 251 6.79 11.66 -6.65
CA LEU A 251 7.84 11.67 -5.64
C LEU A 251 8.45 13.07 -5.47
N THR A 252 8.77 13.73 -6.58
CA THR A 252 9.37 15.07 -6.62
C THR A 252 8.40 16.15 -6.16
N ALA A 253 7.13 16.10 -6.60
CA ALA A 253 6.09 17.00 -6.11
C ALA A 253 5.91 16.90 -4.58
N ARG A 254 6.00 15.69 -4.02
CA ARG A 254 5.95 15.48 -2.57
C ARG A 254 7.17 16.09 -1.87
N ALA A 255 8.37 15.91 -2.43
CA ALA A 255 9.60 16.51 -1.92
C ALA A 255 9.51 18.04 -1.87
N GLU A 256 9.00 18.66 -2.93
CA GLU A 256 8.82 20.12 -3.03
C GLU A 256 7.86 20.67 -1.99
N ALA A 257 6.72 20.00 -1.79
CA ALA A 257 5.75 20.38 -0.76
C ALA A 257 6.35 20.29 0.66
N MET A 258 7.30 19.36 0.89
CA MET A 258 8.03 19.26 2.16
C MET A 258 9.12 20.34 2.28
N GLY A 259 9.90 20.57 1.22
CA GLY A 259 10.94 21.58 1.17
C GLY A 259 10.40 23.01 1.37
N HIS A 260 9.24 23.33 0.78
CA HIS A 260 8.56 24.61 0.97
C HIS A 260 8.22 24.88 2.46
N ARG A 261 7.71 23.86 3.17
CA ARG A 261 7.37 23.96 4.59
C ARG A 261 8.61 24.12 5.49
N LEU A 262 9.71 23.46 5.15
CA LEU A 262 11.00 23.65 5.84
C LEU A 262 11.55 25.06 5.62
N GLY A 263 11.47 25.58 4.38
CA GLY A 263 11.97 26.90 4.02
C GLY A 263 11.24 28.04 4.73
N GLN A 264 9.92 27.95 4.91
CA GLN A 264 9.14 28.96 5.62
C GLN A 264 9.52 29.07 7.12
N ARG A 265 9.93 27.96 7.75
CA ARG A 265 10.27 27.92 9.18
C ARG A 265 11.72 28.29 9.49
N ASN A 266 12.62 28.07 8.53
CA ASN A 266 14.04 28.40 8.67
C ASN A 266 14.38 29.81 8.15
N ALA A 267 13.37 30.58 7.69
CA ALA A 267 13.57 31.98 7.37
C ALA A 267 13.97 32.76 8.65
N PRO A 268 15.04 33.57 8.61
CA PRO A 268 15.38 34.41 9.76
C PRO A 268 14.18 35.30 10.09
N HIS A 269 13.85 35.43 11.37
CA HIS A 269 12.86 36.41 11.82
C HIS A 269 13.37 37.79 11.39
N VAL A 270 12.78 38.33 10.33
CA VAL A 270 12.91 39.77 10.03
C VAL A 270 12.10 40.46 11.12
N GLY A 271 12.79 40.84 12.20
CA GLY A 271 12.23 41.72 13.20
C GLY A 271 11.67 42.94 12.48
N ARG A 272 10.39 43.26 12.72
CA ARG A 272 9.85 44.56 12.36
C ARG A 272 10.74 45.60 13.04
N VAL A 273 11.49 46.34 12.23
CA VAL A 273 12.11 47.59 12.69
C VAL A 273 10.95 48.52 13.08
N PRO A 274 10.98 49.11 14.29
CA PRO A 274 9.90 49.97 14.80
C PRO A 274 9.64 51.18 13.90
#